data_AF-A0A2N2H3P7-F1
#
_entry.id   AF-A0A2N2H3P7-F1
#
_cell.length_a   1.000
_cell.length_b   1.000
_cell.length_c   1.000
_cell.angle_alpha   90.00
_cell.angle_beta   90.00
_cell.angle_gamma   90.00
#
_symmetry.space_group_name_H-M   'P 1'
#
loop_
_entity.id
_entity.type
_entity.pdbx_description
1 polymer ?
#
loop_
_entity_poly.entity_id
_entity_poly.type
_entity_poly.pdbx_seq_one_letter_code
_entity_poly.pdbx_strand_id
1 'polypeptide(L)'
;TAVSHKGALGLMQLMPDTATLMEVGNPFDPGENVLGGTRYLAQLLRRFNGDKILALAAYNAGPEKVAMYQGVPPYEETKMYVRKVMEYYKAYSRK
;
A
#
# COMPACT_ATOMS: atom_id res chain seq x y z
N THR A 1 14.29 -4.01 12.13
CA THR A 1 13.00 -3.54 11.56
C THR A 1 13.29 -2.85 10.23
N ALA A 2 12.32 -2.79 9.32
CA ALA A 2 12.53 -2.22 7.98
C ALA A 2 12.17 -0.73 7.92
N VAL A 3 13.05 0.09 7.34
CA VAL A 3 12.83 1.51 7.04
C VAL A 3 13.28 1.77 5.60
N SER A 4 12.42 2.35 4.77
CA SER A 4 12.80 2.70 3.39
C SER A 4 13.62 4.00 3.34
N HIS A 5 14.32 4.24 2.24
CA HIS A 5 15.02 5.52 2.01
C HIS A 5 14.08 6.74 2.07
N LYS A 6 12.81 6.55 1.71
CA LYS A 6 11.77 7.59 1.76
C LYS A 6 11.08 7.68 3.14
N GLY A 7 11.49 6.86 4.12
CA GLY A 7 10.97 6.89 5.49
C GLY A 7 9.76 5.98 5.77
N ALA A 8 9.44 5.04 4.89
CA ALA A 8 8.36 4.08 5.13
C ALA A 8 8.75 3.06 6.21
N LEU A 9 7.82 2.72 7.11
CA LEU A 9 8.09 2.04 8.38
C LEU A 9 7.39 0.67 8.47
N GLY A 10 8.12 -0.32 8.99
CA GLY A 10 7.55 -1.60 9.42
C GLY A 10 7.23 -2.58 8.29
N LEU A 11 6.52 -3.65 8.62
CA LEU A 11 6.28 -4.78 7.71
C LEU A 11 5.51 -4.38 6.44
N MET A 12 4.47 -3.55 6.59
CA MET A 12 3.61 -3.01 5.53
C MET A 12 4.11 -1.68 4.97
N GLN A 13 5.29 -1.21 5.41
CA GLN A 13 5.98 -0.03 4.89
C GLN A 13 5.06 1.21 4.82
N LEU A 14 4.52 1.61 5.96
CA LEU A 14 3.64 2.78 6.07
C LEU A 14 4.47 4.06 6.14
N MET A 15 4.08 5.09 5.38
CA MET A 15 4.61 6.43 5.62
C MET A 15 4.21 6.93 7.01
N PRO A 16 5.02 7.75 7.71
CA PRO A 16 4.72 8.18 9.08
C PRO A 16 3.32 8.82 9.23
N ASP A 17 2.92 9.67 8.30
CA ASP A 17 1.59 10.30 8.30
C ASP A 17 0.48 9.25 8.11
N THR A 18 0.69 8.27 7.23
CA THR A 18 -0.25 7.16 7.04
C THR A 18 -0.35 6.29 8.29
N ALA A 19 0.76 5.98 8.95
CA ALA A 19 0.76 5.22 10.20
C ALA A 19 -0.07 5.94 11.28
N THR A 20 0.12 7.26 11.40
CA THR A 20 -0.66 8.10 12.32
C THR A 20 -2.15 8.08 11.99
N LEU A 21 -2.52 8.30 10.73
CA LEU A 21 -3.92 8.29 10.28
C LEU A 21 -4.60 6.92 10.46
N MET A 22 -3.83 5.83 10.42
CA MET A 22 -4.34 4.47 10.59
C MET A 22 -4.26 3.95 12.04
N GLU A 23 -4.00 4.85 12.99
CA GLU A 23 -3.95 4.58 14.43
C GLU A 23 -2.87 3.55 14.80
N VAL A 24 -1.72 3.61 14.15
CA VAL A 24 -0.55 2.78 14.47
C VAL A 24 0.31 3.54 15.48
N GLY A 25 0.38 3.04 16.72
CA GLY A 25 1.18 3.65 17.79
C GLY A 25 2.66 3.32 17.65
N ASN A 26 2.99 2.06 17.41
CA ASN A 26 4.33 1.60 17.10
C ASN A 26 4.39 0.96 15.70
N PRO A 27 4.87 1.67 14.67
CA PRO A 27 4.95 1.13 13.31
C PRO A 27 5.98 0.00 13.17
N PHE A 28 6.80 -0.26 14.20
CA PHE A 28 7.72 -1.39 14.23
C PHE A 28 7.16 -2.62 14.95
N ASP A 29 6.02 -2.50 15.64
CA ASP A 29 5.25 -3.65 16.08
C ASP A 29 4.56 -4.30 14.86
N PRO A 30 4.81 -5.58 14.54
CA PRO A 30 4.25 -6.21 13.36
C PRO A 30 2.71 -6.28 13.39
N GLY A 31 2.10 -6.47 14.57
CA GLY A 31 0.66 -6.58 14.72
C GLY A 31 -0.03 -5.26 14.41
N GLU A 32 0.42 -4.18 15.05
CA GLU A 32 -0.09 -2.83 14.80
C GLU A 32 0.13 -2.40 13.35
N ASN A 33 1.32 -2.67 12.79
CA ASN A 33 1.64 -2.28 11.43
C ASN A 33 0.81 -3.04 10.38
N VAL A 34 0.53 -4.33 10.60
CA VAL A 34 -0.39 -5.10 9.75
C VAL A 34 -1.82 -4.59 9.85
N LEU A 35 -2.29 -4.30 11.07
CA LEU A 35 -3.63 -3.76 11.27
C LEU A 35 -3.79 -2.39 10.59
N GLY A 36 -2.83 -1.49 10.77
CA GLY A 36 -2.84 -0.18 10.12
C GLY A 36 -2.75 -0.27 8.59
N GLY A 37 -1.85 -1.09 8.06
CA GLY A 37 -1.70 -1.22 6.61
C GLY A 37 -2.88 -1.91 5.93
N THR A 38 -3.53 -2.87 6.58
CA THR A 38 -4.77 -3.47 6.06
C THR A 38 -5.95 -2.50 6.10
N ARG A 39 -6.07 -1.66 7.16
CA ARG A 39 -7.05 -0.55 7.18
C ARG A 39 -6.82 0.41 6.02
N TYR A 40 -5.57 0.81 5.78
CA TYR A 40 -5.24 1.70 4.67
C TYR A 40 -5.58 1.07 3.31
N LEU A 41 -5.18 -0.18 3.09
CA LEU A 41 -5.52 -0.92 1.87
C LEU A 41 -7.04 -1.01 1.67
N ALA A 42 -7.81 -1.25 2.73
CA ALA A 42 -9.27 -1.29 2.65
C ALA A 42 -9.88 0.07 2.29
N GLN A 43 -9.33 1.18 2.81
CA GLN A 43 -9.75 2.53 2.40
C GLN A 43 -9.48 2.77 0.91
N LEU A 44 -8.31 2.37 0.41
CA LEU A 44 -7.95 2.51 -1.00
C LEU A 44 -8.84 1.66 -1.91
N LEU A 45 -9.12 0.40 -1.53
CA LEU A 45 -10.05 -0.44 -2.26
C LEU A 45 -11.44 0.20 -2.35
N ARG A 46 -11.95 0.81 -1.27
CA ARG A 46 -13.22 1.56 -1.32
C ARG A 46 -13.13 2.78 -2.24
N ARG A 47 -12.05 3.57 -2.14
CA ARG A 47 -11.84 4.76 -2.97
C ARG A 47 -11.81 4.44 -4.46
N PHE A 48 -11.26 3.29 -4.84
CA PHE A 48 -11.14 2.84 -6.22
C PHE A 48 -12.15 1.75 -6.60
N ASN A 49 -13.32 1.71 -5.96
CA ASN A 49 -14.45 0.83 -6.32
C ASN A 49 -14.09 -0.67 -6.42
N GLY A 50 -13.19 -1.14 -5.56
CA GLY A 50 -12.73 -2.52 -5.53
C GLY A 50 -11.66 -2.87 -6.58
N ASP A 51 -11.21 -1.91 -7.39
CA ASP A 51 -10.12 -2.11 -8.34
C ASP A 51 -8.80 -2.32 -7.58
N LYS A 52 -8.35 -3.57 -7.54
CA LYS A 52 -7.11 -3.98 -6.88
C LYS A 52 -5.88 -3.34 -7.50
N ILE A 53 -5.86 -3.13 -8.82
CA ILE A 53 -4.72 -2.55 -9.53
C ILE A 53 -4.56 -1.09 -9.12
N LEU A 54 -5.64 -0.32 -9.11
CA LEU A 54 -5.61 1.09 -8.71
C LEU A 54 -5.34 1.24 -7.20
N ALA A 55 -5.91 0.38 -6.36
CA ALA A 55 -5.65 0.40 -4.92
C ALA A 55 -4.17 0.10 -4.61
N LEU A 56 -3.56 -0.89 -5.26
CA LEU A 56 -2.13 -1.20 -5.09
C LEU A 56 -1.23 -0.07 -5.62
N ALA A 57 -1.59 0.52 -6.77
CA ALA A 57 -0.87 1.67 -7.29
C ALA A 57 -0.94 2.86 -6.31
N ALA A 58 -2.10 3.10 -5.72
CA ALA A 58 -2.31 4.17 -4.75
C ALA A 58 -1.59 3.92 -3.43
N TYR A 59 -1.46 2.66 -3.02
CA TYR A 59 -0.70 2.30 -1.82
C TYR A 59 0.78 2.68 -1.97
N ASN A 60 1.35 2.48 -3.16
CA ASN A 60 2.76 2.78 -3.44
C ASN A 60 3.02 4.25 -3.85
N ALA A 61 2.21 4.80 -4.75
CA ALA A 61 2.43 6.12 -5.36
C ALA A 61 1.63 7.26 -4.70
N GLY A 62 0.70 6.92 -3.80
CA GLY A 62 -0.27 7.83 -3.21
C GLY A 62 -1.56 7.92 -4.04
N PRO A 63 -2.73 8.01 -3.39
CA PRO A 63 -4.02 7.99 -4.06
C PRO A 63 -4.28 9.22 -4.93
N GLU A 64 -3.71 10.38 -4.58
CA GLU A 64 -3.87 11.60 -5.38
C GLU A 64 -3.18 11.50 -6.74
N LYS A 65 -2.04 10.80 -6.82
CA LYS A 65 -1.36 10.55 -8.09
C LYS A 65 -2.22 9.64 -8.98
N VAL A 66 -2.75 8.55 -8.43
CA VAL A 66 -3.63 7.64 -9.18
C VAL A 66 -4.88 8.37 -9.68
N ALA A 67 -5.49 9.21 -8.84
CA ALA A 67 -6.64 10.03 -9.23
C ALA A 67 -6.30 11.02 -10.36
N MET A 68 -5.15 11.71 -10.26
CA MET A 68 -4.69 12.67 -11.27
C MET A 68 -4.41 12.01 -12.62
N TYR A 69 -3.77 10.84 -12.64
CA TYR A 69 -3.48 10.08 -13.86
C TYR A 69 -4.69 9.29 -14.38
N GLN A 70 -5.80 9.24 -13.63
CA GLN A 70 -6.97 8.40 -13.90
C GLN A 70 -6.60 6.94 -14.17
N GLY A 71 -5.59 6.44 -13.45
CA GLY A 71 -4.95 5.17 -13.73
C GLY A 71 -3.63 4.98 -12.98
N VAL A 72 -2.92 3.89 -13.30
CA VAL A 72 -1.59 3.65 -12.74
C VAL A 72 -0.62 4.73 -13.27
N PRO A 73 0.02 5.53 -12.39
CA PRO A 73 0.98 6.54 -12.81
C PRO A 73 2.12 5.92 -13.64
N PRO A 74 2.76 6.67 -14.55
CA PRO A 74 3.85 6.18 -15.39
C PRO A 74 5.18 6.05 -14.60
N TYR A 75 5.12 5.64 -13.34
CA TYR A 75 6.28 5.37 -12.49
C TYR A 75 6.63 3.89 -12.59
N GLU A 76 7.85 3.59 -13.03
CA GLU A 76 8.29 2.20 -13.21
C GLU A 76 8.27 1.42 -11.89
N GLU A 77 8.65 2.07 -10.78
CA GLU A 77 8.56 1.52 -9.43
C GLU A 77 7.13 1.04 -9.12
N THR A 78 6.11 1.86 -9.41
CA THR A 78 4.71 1.55 -9.13
C THR A 78 4.17 0.44 -10.02
N LYS A 79 4.50 0.45 -11.32
CA LYS A 79 4.10 -0.62 -12.24
C LYS A 79 4.68 -1.97 -11.82
N MET A 80 5.98 -2.00 -11.49
CA MET A 80 6.64 -3.20 -10.99
C MET A 80 6.05 -3.67 -9.65
N TYR A 81 5.78 -2.74 -8.74
CA TYR A 81 5.16 -3.03 -7.45
C TYR A 81 3.81 -3.73 -7.63
N VAL A 82 2.91 -3.14 -8.43
CA VAL A 82 1.58 -3.70 -8.70
C VAL A 82 1.68 -5.10 -9.32
N ARG A 83 2.53 -5.26 -10.35
CA ARG A 83 2.76 -6.56 -10.99
C ARG A 83 3.20 -7.62 -9.97
N LYS A 84 4.22 -7.30 -9.18
CA LYS A 84 4.80 -8.23 -8.19
C LYS A 84 3.78 -8.63 -7.12
N VAL A 85 3.00 -7.69 -6.60
CA VAL A 85 1.97 -7.98 -5.59
C VAL A 85 0.85 -8.84 -6.18
N MET A 86 0.44 -8.60 -7.43
CA MET A 86 -0.58 -9.43 -8.08
C MET A 86 -0.10 -10.85 -8.38
N GLU A 87 1.18 -11.01 -8.75
CA GLU A 87 1.81 -12.34 -8.89
C GLU A 87 1.79 -13.10 -7.55
N TYR A 88 2.16 -12.44 -6.45
CA TYR A 88 2.07 -13.00 -5.10
C TYR A 88 0.64 -13.31 -4.69
N TYR A 89 -0.30 -12.41 -4.92
CA TYR A 89 -1.71 -12.64 -4.61
C TYR A 89 -2.24 -13.89 -5.32
N LYS A 90 -1.92 -14.07 -6.61
CA LYS A 90 -2.27 -15.29 -7.36
C LYS A 90 -1.60 -16.53 -6.80
N ALA A 91 -0.35 -16.44 -6.35
CA ALA A 91 0.38 -17.57 -5.75
C ALA A 91 -0.20 -17.97 -4.39
N TYR A 92 -0.50 -17.00 -3.52
CA TYR A 92 -1.03 -17.25 -2.17
C TYR A 92 -2.52 -17.62 -2.16
N SER A 93 -3.32 -17.17 -3.13
CA SER A 93 -4.76 -17.53 -3.23
C SER A 93 -5.02 -18.95 -3.75
N ARG A 94 -3.97 -19.68 -4.16
CA ARG A 94 -4.04 -21.07 -4.63
C ARG A 94 -3.63 -22.08 -3.56
N LYS A 95 -3.18 -21.60 -2.41
CA LYS A 95 -2.90 -22.41 -1.22
C LYS A 95 -4.11 -22.32 -0.29
#